data_AF-E3I275-F1
#
_entry.id   AF-E3I275-F1
#
_cell.length_a   1.000
_cell.length_b   1.000
_cell.length_c   1.000
_cell.angle_alpha   90.00
_cell.angle_beta   90.00
_cell.angle_gamma   90.00
#
_symmetry.space_group_name_H-M   'P 1'
#
loop_
_entity.id
_entity.type
_entity.pdbx_description
1 polymer ?
#
loop_
_entity_poly.entity_id
_entity_poly.type
_entity_poly.pdbx_seq_one_letter_code
_entity_poly.pdbx_strand_id
1 'polypeptide(L)'
;MADTIYFELIAPDKRLLSADVSEAVLPGQEGDLSAQAGRGFLILKLRPGILTTRAKDGEKQFFLRGGFADVGPDKATVLAEFAIPLEDLTGAILADEIAQAEQSLDEAKDDARKISSWDRLERLQTLKARLAL
;
A
#
# COMPACT_ATOMS: atom_id res chain seq x y z
N MET A 1 18.25 -16.21 -15.62
CA MET A 1 17.01 -15.46 -15.94
C MET A 1 16.55 -14.85 -14.63
N ALA A 2 16.12 -13.59 -14.59
CA ALA A 2 15.57 -13.04 -13.35
C ALA A 2 14.23 -13.73 -13.10
N ASP A 3 14.09 -14.43 -11.97
CA ASP A 3 12.84 -15.08 -11.61
C ASP A 3 11.79 -13.98 -11.34
N THR A 4 10.67 -14.04 -12.06
CA THR A 4 9.55 -13.08 -11.94
C THR A 4 8.43 -13.69 -11.11
N ILE A 5 7.73 -12.84 -10.37
CA ILE A 5 6.51 -13.20 -9.63
C ILE A 5 5.31 -12.57 -10.33
N TYR A 6 4.20 -13.30 -10.45
CA TYR A 6 2.96 -12.74 -10.97
C TYR A 6 2.33 -11.84 -9.90
N PHE A 7 2.20 -10.55 -10.18
CA PHE A 7 1.72 -9.57 -9.22
C PHE A 7 0.38 -8.95 -9.64
N GLU A 8 -0.55 -8.86 -8.68
CA GLU A 8 -1.85 -8.21 -8.87
C GLU A 8 -2.09 -7.14 -7.80
N LEU A 9 -2.47 -5.94 -8.24
CA LEU A 9 -3.00 -4.89 -7.37
C LEU A 9 -4.48 -4.66 -7.68
N ILE A 10 -5.33 -4.94 -6.70
CA ILE A 10 -6.78 -4.89 -6.80
C ILE A 10 -7.29 -3.85 -5.79
N ALA A 11 -8.01 -2.85 -6.29
CA ALA A 11 -8.81 -1.93 -5.49
C ALA A 11 -10.29 -2.33 -5.56
N PRO A 12 -11.18 -1.79 -4.70
CA PRO A 12 -12.58 -2.22 -4.65
C PRO A 12 -13.31 -2.05 -5.99
N ASP A 13 -12.96 -0.98 -6.72
CA ASP A 13 -13.69 -0.56 -7.93
C ASP A 13 -13.08 -1.16 -9.21
N LYS A 14 -11.79 -1.53 -9.16
CA LYS A 14 -11.03 -1.98 -10.33
C LYS A 14 -9.72 -2.66 -9.97
N ARG A 15 -9.22 -3.45 -10.93
CA ARG A 15 -7.84 -3.92 -10.93
C ARG A 15 -6.93 -2.85 -11.52
N LEU A 16 -5.87 -2.48 -10.80
CA LEU A 16 -4.92 -1.43 -11.21
C LEU A 16 -3.71 -2.00 -11.94
N LEU A 17 -3.27 -3.21 -11.56
CA LEU A 17 -2.12 -3.86 -12.16
C LEU A 17 -2.30 -5.38 -12.14
N SER A 18 -1.94 -6.02 -13.25
CA SER A 18 -1.68 -7.45 -13.38
C SER A 18 -0.47 -7.60 -14.29
N ALA A 19 0.66 -8.01 -13.75
CA ALA A 19 1.90 -8.16 -14.53
C ALA A 19 2.90 -9.09 -13.84
N ASP A 20 3.78 -9.66 -14.63
CA ASP A 20 5.00 -10.30 -14.10
C ASP A 20 6.01 -9.21 -13.72
N VAL A 21 6.39 -9.21 -12.45
CA VAL A 21 7.33 -8.25 -11.88
C VAL A 21 8.55 -8.99 -11.34
N SER A 22 9.73 -8.37 -11.38
CA SER A 22 10.91 -8.91 -10.70
C SER A 22 10.81 -8.71 -9.18
N GLU A 23 10.11 -7.66 -8.75
CA GLU A 23 9.98 -7.29 -7.35
C GLU A 23 8.76 -6.40 -7.12
N ALA A 24 8.08 -6.59 -5.99
CA ALA A 24 7.09 -5.65 -5.47
C ALA A 24 7.41 -5.29 -4.01
N VAL A 25 7.65 -4.01 -3.74
CA VAL A 25 7.89 -3.48 -2.39
C VAL A 25 6.57 -2.99 -1.80
N LEU A 26 6.15 -3.64 -0.71
CA LEU A 26 4.86 -3.49 -0.07
C LEU A 26 5.01 -2.78 1.29
N PRO A 27 4.22 -1.74 1.60
CA PRO A 27 4.25 -1.09 2.91
C PRO A 27 3.46 -1.92 3.93
N GLY A 28 4.10 -2.90 4.57
CA GLY A 28 3.51 -3.73 5.63
C GLY A 28 3.41 -3.02 6.98
N GLN A 29 2.55 -3.45 7.90
CA GLN A 29 2.48 -2.79 9.22
C GLN A 29 3.80 -2.82 10.01
N GLU A 30 4.57 -3.90 9.88
CA GLU A 30 5.82 -4.11 10.62
C GLU A 30 7.07 -3.59 9.89
N GLY A 31 6.92 -3.08 8.66
CA GLY A 31 8.03 -2.66 7.82
C GLY A 31 7.75 -2.85 6.34
N ASP A 32 8.73 -2.53 5.51
CA ASP A 32 8.63 -2.71 4.06
C ASP A 32 9.01 -4.14 3.69
N LEU A 33 8.13 -4.81 2.95
CA LEU A 33 8.32 -6.17 2.50
C LEU A 33 8.59 -6.19 1.00
N SER A 34 9.69 -6.81 0.58
CA SER A 34 9.94 -7.10 -0.83
C SER A 34 9.41 -8.50 -1.19
N ALA A 35 8.39 -8.54 -2.04
CA ALA A 35 7.85 -9.76 -2.64
C ALA A 35 8.61 -10.09 -3.93
N GLN A 36 9.19 -11.29 -3.96
CA GLN A 36 10.03 -11.82 -5.04
C GLN A 36 9.69 -13.30 -5.24
N ALA A 37 9.99 -13.82 -6.43
CA ALA A 37 9.75 -15.22 -6.76
C ALA A 37 10.52 -16.18 -5.82
N GLY A 38 9.91 -17.33 -5.53
CA GLY A 38 10.51 -18.40 -4.73
C GLY A 38 10.62 -18.12 -3.23
N ARG A 39 10.02 -17.02 -2.73
CA ARG A 39 9.92 -16.76 -1.29
C ARG A 39 8.73 -17.49 -0.66
N GLY A 40 8.77 -17.61 0.67
CA GLY A 40 7.72 -18.30 1.44
C GLY A 40 6.37 -17.57 1.42
N PHE A 41 5.35 -18.24 1.96
CA PHE A 41 4.01 -17.69 2.07
C PHE A 41 3.88 -16.71 3.23
N LEU A 42 3.30 -15.54 2.98
CA LEU A 42 3.03 -14.54 3.99
C LEU A 42 1.75 -13.75 3.67
N ILE A 43 0.86 -13.67 4.65
CA ILE A 43 -0.29 -12.76 4.62
C ILE A 43 -0.01 -11.63 5.61
N LEU A 44 -0.11 -10.39 5.15
CA LEU A 44 0.18 -9.22 5.98
C LEU A 44 -0.82 -8.09 5.75
N LYS A 45 -1.03 -7.31 6.80
CA LYS A 45 -1.78 -6.05 6.72
C LYS A 45 -0.86 -4.94 6.22
N LEU A 46 -1.38 -4.12 5.32
CA LEU A 46 -0.68 -2.97 4.75
C LEU A 46 -1.08 -1.68 5.47
N ARG A 47 -0.10 -0.80 5.60
CA ARG A 47 -0.26 0.56 6.14
C ARG A 47 -0.40 1.58 4.98
N PRO A 48 -0.91 2.81 5.25
CA PRO A 48 -0.86 3.87 4.26
C PRO A 48 0.59 4.11 3.81
N GLY A 49 0.81 4.19 2.50
CA GLY A 49 2.16 4.32 1.97
C GLY A 49 2.24 4.17 0.46
N ILE A 50 3.47 4.02 -0.04
CA ILE A 50 3.76 3.84 -1.46
C ILE A 50 4.12 2.38 -1.69
N LEU A 51 3.42 1.76 -2.63
CA LEU A 51 3.78 0.46 -3.19
C LEU A 51 4.56 0.68 -4.48
N THR A 52 5.68 -0.03 -4.61
CA THR A 52 6.54 0.08 -5.79
C THR A 52 6.67 -1.30 -6.45
N THR A 53 6.36 -1.39 -7.73
CA THR A 53 6.59 -2.61 -8.53
C THR A 53 7.67 -2.36 -9.57
N ARG A 54 8.59 -3.32 -9.73
CA ARG A 54 9.63 -3.28 -10.76
C ARG A 54 9.41 -4.40 -11.76
N ALA A 55 9.19 -4.04 -13.02
CA ALA A 55 9.08 -4.96 -14.15
C ALA A 55 10.17 -4.68 -15.20
N LYS A 56 10.21 -5.46 -16.27
CA LYS A 56 11.13 -5.20 -17.40
C LYS A 56 10.87 -3.85 -18.06
N ASP A 57 9.61 -3.42 -18.02
CA ASP A 57 9.08 -2.23 -18.67
C ASP A 57 9.31 -0.96 -17.84
N GLY A 58 9.81 -1.11 -16.60
CA GLY A 58 10.12 0.00 -15.70
C GLY A 58 9.57 -0.17 -14.28
N GLU A 59 9.66 0.90 -13.52
CA GLU A 59 9.13 1.01 -12.16
C GLU A 59 7.76 1.68 -12.19
N LYS A 60 6.79 1.15 -11.45
CA LYS A 60 5.48 1.77 -11.23
C LYS A 60 5.25 1.95 -9.74
N GLN A 61 4.69 3.09 -9.36
CA GLN A 61 4.41 3.43 -7.97
C GLN A 61 2.93 3.73 -7.78
N PHE A 62 2.40 3.28 -6.65
CA PHE A 62 1.00 3.44 -6.30
C PHE A 62 0.90 3.94 -4.87
N PHE A 63 0.07 4.94 -4.64
CA PHE A 63 -0.36 5.28 -3.29
C PHE A 63 -1.39 4.25 -2.82
N LEU A 64 -1.20 3.73 -1.62
CA LEU A 64 -2.15 2.87 -0.93
C LEU A 64 -2.61 3.57 0.35
N ARG A 65 -3.91 3.52 0.60
CA ARG A 65 -4.48 3.88 1.91
C ARG A 65 -4.26 2.79 2.95
N GLY A 66 -4.16 1.55 2.51
CA GLY A 66 -4.10 0.36 3.35
C GLY A 66 -4.69 -0.83 2.62
N GLY A 67 -4.76 -1.97 3.31
CA GLY A 67 -5.32 -3.20 2.78
C GLY A 67 -4.57 -4.44 3.26
N PHE A 68 -4.59 -5.48 2.45
CA PHE A 68 -3.94 -6.76 2.74
C PHE A 68 -3.10 -7.21 1.55
N ALA A 69 -1.98 -7.86 1.84
CA ALA A 69 -1.17 -8.55 0.85
C ALA A 69 -1.15 -10.04 1.17
N ASP A 70 -1.36 -10.84 0.13
CA ASP A 70 -1.18 -12.29 0.11
C ASP A 70 0.00 -12.59 -0.81
N VAL A 71 1.12 -12.98 -0.22
CA VAL A 71 2.38 -13.26 -0.92
C VAL A 71 2.65 -14.74 -0.88
N GLY A 72 2.70 -15.38 -2.05
CA GLY A 72 3.13 -16.75 -2.24
C GLY A 72 4.41 -16.85 -3.09
N PRO A 73 4.86 -18.08 -3.39
CA PRO A 73 6.11 -18.33 -4.10
C PRO A 73 6.07 -17.88 -5.56
N ASP A 74 4.92 -18.00 -6.22
CA ASP A 74 4.77 -17.70 -7.65
C ASP A 74 3.83 -16.50 -7.91
N LYS A 75 3.06 -16.10 -6.90
CA LYS A 75 2.05 -15.05 -7.01
C LYS A 75 2.00 -14.18 -5.77
N ALA A 76 1.90 -12.86 -5.97
CA ALA A 76 1.59 -11.90 -4.91
C ALA A 76 0.37 -11.07 -5.28
N THR A 77 -0.60 -10.97 -4.37
CA THR A 77 -1.85 -10.23 -4.56
C THR A 77 -2.00 -9.18 -3.48
N VAL A 78 -2.26 -7.94 -3.86
CA VAL A 78 -2.60 -6.86 -2.96
C VAL A 78 -4.07 -6.49 -3.12
N LEU A 79 -4.81 -6.62 -2.04
CA LEU A 79 -6.18 -6.18 -1.88
C LEU A 79 -6.15 -4.83 -1.16
N ALA A 80 -6.14 -3.75 -1.92
CA ALA A 80 -6.10 -2.39 -1.39
C ALA A 80 -7.51 -1.90 -1.04
N GLU A 81 -7.64 -1.19 0.08
CA GLU A 81 -8.88 -0.48 0.43
C GLU A 81 -9.11 0.73 -0.47
N PHE A 82 -8.01 1.36 -0.89
CA PHE A 82 -7.96 2.41 -1.87
C PHE A 82 -6.55 2.46 -2.44
N ALA A 83 -6.44 2.62 -3.75
CA ALA A 83 -5.17 2.72 -4.44
C ALA A 83 -5.29 3.56 -5.70
N ILE A 84 -4.27 4.38 -5.97
CA ILE A 84 -4.14 5.16 -7.20
C ILE A 84 -2.68 5.19 -7.65
N PRO A 85 -2.42 5.36 -8.96
CA PRO A 85 -1.07 5.69 -9.44
C PRO A 85 -0.51 6.88 -8.67
N LEU A 86 0.78 6.83 -8.34
CA LEU A 86 1.41 7.91 -7.56
C LEU A 86 1.37 9.25 -8.31
N GLU A 87 1.39 9.22 -9.64
CA GLU A 87 1.24 10.40 -10.51
C GLU A 87 -0.13 11.09 -10.41
N ASP A 88 -1.17 10.35 -10.04
CA ASP A 88 -2.52 10.88 -9.83
C ASP A 88 -2.72 11.42 -8.40
N LEU A 89 -1.74 11.21 -7.50
CA LEU A 89 -1.82 11.66 -6.11
C LEU A 89 -1.62 13.18 -6.03
N THR A 90 -2.66 13.88 -5.59
CA THR A 90 -2.62 15.32 -5.35
C THR A 90 -2.64 15.64 -3.87
N GLY A 91 -2.17 16.85 -3.50
CA GLY A 91 -2.26 17.33 -2.13
C GLY A 91 -3.70 17.38 -1.60
N ALA A 92 -4.69 17.58 -2.49
CA ALA A 92 -6.11 17.54 -2.13
C ALA A 92 -6.56 16.12 -1.74
N ILE A 93 -6.14 15.09 -2.48
CA ILE A 93 -6.44 13.69 -2.15
C ILE A 93 -5.79 13.30 -0.82
N LEU A 94 -4.52 13.68 -0.61
CA LEU A 94 -3.85 13.43 0.67
C LEU A 94 -4.51 14.18 1.83
N ALA A 95 -4.97 15.42 1.62
CA ALA A 95 -5.66 16.18 2.65
C ALA A 95 -7.01 15.55 3.02
N ASP A 96 -7.77 15.05 2.05
CA ASP A 96 -9.01 14.32 2.30
C ASP A 96 -8.76 13.04 3.12
N GLU A 97 -7.73 12.28 2.77
CA GLU A 97 -7.34 11.08 3.51
C GLU A 97 -6.88 11.37 4.94
N ILE A 98 -6.18 12.48 5.17
CA ILE A 98 -5.82 12.97 6.50
C ILE A 98 -7.09 13.33 7.29
N ALA A 99 -8.01 14.09 6.70
CA ALA A 99 -9.25 14.49 7.36
C ALA A 99 -10.12 13.27 7.75
N GLN A 100 -10.21 12.25 6.87
CA GLN A 100 -10.89 11.00 7.20
C GLN A 100 -10.22 10.24 8.35
N ALA A 101 -8.88 10.26 8.43
CA ALA A 101 -8.13 9.64 9.52
C ALA A 101 -8.33 10.40 10.86
N GLU A 102 -8.38 11.73 10.82
CA GLU A 102 -8.72 12.57 11.99
C GLU A 102 -10.13 12.27 12.50
N GLN A 103 -11.12 12.24 11.59
CA GLN A 103 -12.49 11.87 11.95
C GLN A 103 -12.56 10.47 12.57
N SER A 104 -11.85 9.50 12.00
CA SER A 104 -11.81 8.13 12.54
C SER A 104 -11.21 8.08 13.95
N LEU A 105 -10.22 8.93 14.22
CA LEU A 105 -9.61 9.06 15.55
C LEU A 105 -10.58 9.68 16.57
N ASP A 106 -11.33 10.71 16.17
CA ASP A 106 -12.33 11.36 17.03
C ASP A 106 -13.51 10.43 17.35
N GLU A 107 -13.94 9.61 16.38
CA GLU A 107 -15.04 8.65 16.55
C GLU A 107 -14.62 7.39 17.32
N ALA A 108 -13.32 7.14 17.50
CA ALA A 108 -12.80 5.94 18.14
C ALA A 108 -13.15 5.89 19.64
N LYS A 109 -13.99 4.91 20.01
CA LYS A 109 -14.50 4.76 21.39
C LYS A 109 -13.62 3.92 22.30
N ASP A 110 -12.80 3.05 21.73
CA ASP A 110 -11.89 2.16 22.45
C ASP A 110 -10.42 2.44 22.14
N ASP A 111 -9.54 2.06 23.06
CA ASP A 111 -8.12 2.38 22.97
C ASP A 111 -7.44 1.72 21.77
N ALA A 112 -7.86 0.52 21.36
CA ALA A 112 -7.30 -0.16 20.20
C ALA A 112 -7.61 0.58 18.89
N ARG A 113 -8.83 1.09 18.75
CA ARG A 113 -9.22 1.94 17.60
C ARG A 113 -8.52 3.29 17.62
N LYS A 114 -8.32 3.90 18.80
CA LYS A 114 -7.57 5.15 18.92
C LYS A 114 -6.12 4.97 18.48
N ILE A 115 -5.46 3.92 18.95
CA ILE A 115 -4.07 3.60 18.58
C ILE A 115 -3.94 3.42 17.06
N SER A 116 -4.81 2.62 16.46
CA SER A 116 -4.74 2.35 15.01
C SER A 116 -5.11 3.56 14.15
N SER A 117 -6.04 4.41 14.60
CA SER A 117 -6.40 5.65 13.90
C SER A 117 -5.28 6.70 14.01
N TRP A 118 -4.63 6.78 15.17
CA TRP A 118 -3.49 7.65 15.38
C TRP A 118 -2.29 7.24 14.51
N ASP A 119 -1.95 5.95 14.45
CA ASP A 119 -0.89 5.42 13.58
C ASP A 119 -1.17 5.72 12.10
N ARG A 120 -2.43 5.57 11.66
CA ARG A 120 -2.83 5.95 10.29
C ARG A 120 -2.60 7.44 10.02
N LEU A 121 -3.02 8.30 10.93
CA LEU A 121 -2.88 9.76 10.79
C LEU A 121 -1.40 10.17 10.69
N GLU A 122 -0.57 9.69 11.62
CA GLU A 122 0.87 10.01 11.65
C GLU A 122 1.57 9.60 10.34
N ARG A 123 1.24 8.43 9.80
CA ARG A 123 1.80 7.94 8.54
C ARG A 123 1.40 8.79 7.35
N LEU A 124 0.14 9.20 7.27
CA LEU A 124 -0.34 10.08 6.20
C LEU A 124 0.34 11.45 6.26
N GLN A 125 0.50 12.02 7.45
CA GLN A 125 1.22 13.29 7.65
C GLN A 125 2.70 13.16 7.24
N THR A 126 3.35 12.07 7.64
CA THR A 126 4.74 11.77 7.25
C THR A 126 4.88 11.64 5.73
N LEU A 127 3.92 10.96 5.08
CA LEU A 127 3.91 10.81 3.63
C LEU A 127 3.74 12.15 2.92
N LYS A 128 2.80 12.99 3.39
CA LYS A 128 2.60 14.35 2.89
C LYS A 128 3.89 15.18 2.96
N ALA A 129 4.56 15.17 4.11
CA ALA A 129 5.85 15.85 4.29
C ALA A 129 6.93 15.32 3.33
N ARG A 130 7.02 14.00 3.14
CA ARG A 130 8.00 13.36 2.24
C ARG A 130 7.76 13.70 0.76
N LEU A 131 6.50 13.86 0.36
CA LEU A 131 6.11 14.19 -1.02
C LEU A 131 6.08 15.70 -1.29
N ALA A 132 6.33 16.53 -0.28
CA ALA A 132 6.30 18.00 -0.36
C ALA A 132 4.97 18.57 -0.92
N LEU A 133 3.86 17.89 -0.61
CA LEU A 133 2.48 18.28 -0.92
C LEU A 133 1.79 18.90 0.30
#